data_AF-A0A7C4H4L9-F1
#
_entry.id   AF-A0A7C4H4L9-F1
#
_cell.length_a   1.000
_cell.length_b   1.000
_cell.length_c   1.000
_cell.angle_alpha   90.00
_cell.angle_beta   90.00
_cell.angle_gamma   90.00
#
_symmetry.space_group_name_H-M   'P 1'
#
loop_
_entity.id
_entity.type
_entity.pdbx_description
1 polymer ?
#
loop_
_entity_poly.entity_id
_entity_poly.type
_entity_poly.pdbx_seq_one_letter_code
_entity_poly.pdbx_strand_id
1 'polypeptide(L)'
;MVPGAALRKRFLELLRQASPRRRDSIIAVTVNNPQSYLALKMLIHIEDEFESTILHLHVGDSISPRLAELSQMCKQRVQVPESPKSITELKLQTASFAARYGSPLCVLPLTAEEVVAYLLNELLMGNPAGLQLEREYRTAYPLSTTTLREVLLLVGVEDSENPNLLLEGPAVQLLEALKGRADPPAASRLYVHFTRQMLSRERSASQNKKDIFLHGSGWGR
;
A
#
# COMPACT_ATOMS: atom_id res chain seq x y z
N MET A 1 -22.86 -9.56 -7.39
CA MET A 1 -22.22 -9.68 -6.06
C MET A 1 -20.86 -10.34 -6.27
N VAL A 2 -19.76 -9.74 -5.81
CA VAL A 2 -18.43 -10.38 -5.93
C VAL A 2 -18.28 -11.34 -4.75
N PRO A 3 -18.11 -12.66 -4.98
CA PRO A 3 -17.91 -13.60 -3.88
C PRO A 3 -16.63 -13.27 -3.11
N GLY A 4 -16.65 -13.39 -1.77
CA GLY A 4 -15.46 -13.13 -0.94
C GLY A 4 -14.23 -13.94 -1.37
N ALA A 5 -14.43 -15.15 -1.92
CA ALA A 5 -13.37 -15.98 -2.48
C ALA A 5 -12.69 -15.34 -3.73
N ALA A 6 -13.47 -14.70 -4.60
CA ALA A 6 -12.93 -14.02 -5.78
C ALA A 6 -12.08 -12.81 -5.37
N LEU A 7 -12.52 -12.04 -4.37
CA LEU A 7 -11.75 -10.92 -3.86
C LEU A 7 -10.46 -11.39 -3.17
N ARG A 8 -10.53 -12.44 -2.33
CA ARG A 8 -9.33 -13.05 -1.73
C ARG A 8 -8.33 -13.50 -2.79
N LYS A 9 -8.80 -14.10 -3.89
CA LYS A 9 -7.94 -14.49 -5.02
C LYS A 9 -7.24 -13.27 -5.63
N ARG A 10 -7.96 -12.19 -5.96
CA ARG A 10 -7.37 -10.96 -6.50
C ARG A 10 -6.39 -10.30 -5.53
N PHE A 11 -6.75 -10.27 -4.24
CA PHE A 11 -5.89 -9.75 -3.17
C PHE A 11 -4.55 -10.48 -3.15
N LEU A 12 -4.58 -11.82 -3.15
CA LEU A 12 -3.38 -12.66 -3.18
C LEU A 12 -2.58 -12.49 -4.46
N GLU A 13 -3.22 -12.42 -5.62
CA GLU A 13 -2.54 -12.17 -6.89
C GLU A 13 -1.75 -10.85 -6.86
N LEU A 14 -2.38 -9.76 -6.40
CA LEU A 14 -1.74 -8.46 -6.32
C LEU A 14 -0.63 -8.39 -5.25
N LEU A 15 -0.83 -9.07 -4.12
CA LEU A 15 0.18 -9.21 -3.08
C LEU A 15 1.42 -9.96 -3.62
N ARG A 16 1.21 -11.09 -4.31
CA ARG A 16 2.29 -11.90 -4.89
C ARG A 16 3.11 -11.13 -5.92
N GLN A 17 2.50 -10.19 -6.64
CA GLN A 17 3.25 -9.34 -7.57
C GLN A 17 4.24 -8.38 -6.88
N ALA A 18 4.14 -8.17 -5.56
CA ALA A 18 5.16 -7.46 -4.77
C ALA A 18 6.29 -8.39 -4.28
N SER A 19 6.25 -9.66 -4.67
CA SER A 19 7.24 -10.70 -4.35
C SER A 19 7.54 -10.80 -2.84
N PRO A 20 6.53 -11.11 -2.00
CA PRO A 20 6.74 -11.45 -0.60
C PRO A 20 7.72 -12.63 -0.50
N ARG A 21 8.65 -12.56 0.44
CA ARG A 21 9.66 -13.60 0.68
C ARG A 21 9.24 -14.48 1.86
N ARG A 22 9.81 -15.68 1.99
CA ARG A 22 9.70 -16.42 3.25
C ARG A 22 10.41 -15.65 4.35
N ARG A 23 9.84 -15.65 5.56
CA ARG A 23 10.39 -14.92 6.73
C ARG A 23 10.48 -13.41 6.52
N ASP A 24 9.66 -12.86 5.62
CA ASP A 24 9.58 -11.42 5.42
C ASP A 24 8.95 -10.73 6.63
N SER A 25 9.33 -9.47 6.85
CA SER A 25 8.55 -8.55 7.68
C SER A 25 7.55 -7.83 6.79
N ILE A 26 6.26 -8.09 6.99
CA ILE A 26 5.18 -7.41 6.28
C ILE A 26 4.63 -6.32 7.19
N ILE A 27 4.75 -5.06 6.76
CA ILE A 27 4.12 -3.92 7.46
C ILE A 27 2.72 -3.75 6.88
N ALA A 28 1.71 -4.15 7.64
CA ALA A 28 0.31 -3.95 7.33
C ALA A 28 -0.11 -2.56 7.82
N VAL A 29 -0.26 -1.61 6.90
CA VAL A 29 -0.64 -0.23 7.22
C VAL A 29 -2.15 -0.13 7.35
N THR A 30 -2.64 0.55 8.39
CA THR A 30 -4.07 0.82 8.59
C THR A 30 -4.33 2.26 9.00
N VAL A 31 -5.54 2.72 8.67
CA VAL A 31 -6.18 3.94 9.16
C VAL A 31 -7.64 3.57 9.55
N ASN A 32 -8.41 4.47 10.16
CA ASN A 32 -9.81 4.19 10.52
C ASN A 32 -10.76 4.22 9.32
N ASN A 33 -10.64 3.22 8.45
CA ASN A 33 -11.54 3.01 7.32
C ASN A 33 -11.81 1.51 7.05
N PRO A 34 -12.93 1.17 6.38
CA PRO A 34 -13.29 -0.22 6.10
C PRO A 34 -12.25 -0.98 5.24
N GLN A 35 -11.54 -0.26 4.37
CA GLN A 35 -10.47 -0.80 3.52
C GLN A 35 -9.32 -1.37 4.36
N SER A 36 -8.92 -0.64 5.40
CA SER A 36 -7.87 -1.05 6.34
C SER A 36 -8.28 -2.31 7.09
N TYR A 37 -9.53 -2.36 7.56
CA TYR A 37 -10.06 -3.56 8.21
C TYR A 37 -10.00 -4.77 7.27
N LEU A 38 -10.49 -4.61 6.03
CA LEU A 38 -10.51 -5.70 5.06
C LEU A 38 -9.09 -6.19 4.73
N ALA A 39 -8.17 -5.26 4.48
CA ALA A 39 -6.79 -5.58 4.16
C ALA A 39 -6.08 -6.31 5.31
N LEU A 40 -6.20 -5.81 6.54
CA LEU A 40 -5.60 -6.43 7.72
C LEU A 40 -6.18 -7.84 7.96
N LYS A 41 -7.51 -7.98 7.87
CA LYS A 41 -8.18 -9.28 7.99
C LYS A 41 -7.63 -10.30 7.00
N MET A 42 -7.46 -9.89 5.74
CA MET A 42 -6.92 -10.77 4.71
C MET A 42 -5.47 -11.13 4.97
N LEU A 43 -4.63 -10.15 5.36
CA LEU A 43 -3.22 -10.40 5.65
C LEU A 43 -3.02 -11.38 6.79
N ILE A 44 -3.77 -11.26 7.90
CA ILE A 44 -3.67 -12.18 9.05
C ILE A 44 -3.89 -13.63 8.62
N HIS A 45 -4.88 -13.89 7.76
CA HIS A 45 -5.12 -15.25 7.22
C HIS A 45 -4.05 -15.75 6.25
N ILE A 46 -3.12 -14.88 5.84
CA ILE A 46 -2.07 -15.15 4.87
C ILE A 46 -0.70 -15.31 5.56
N GLU A 47 -0.58 -14.96 6.85
CA GLU A 47 0.68 -15.05 7.61
C GLU A 47 1.32 -16.45 7.52
N ASP A 48 0.49 -17.50 7.70
CA ASP A 48 0.89 -18.90 7.61
C ASP A 48 1.28 -19.33 6.19
N GLU A 49 0.64 -18.75 5.16
CA GLU A 49 0.88 -19.13 3.75
C GLU A 49 2.28 -18.69 3.27
N PHE A 50 2.81 -17.58 3.79
CA PHE A 50 4.11 -17.04 3.40
C PHE A 50 5.23 -17.24 4.44
N GLU A 51 4.95 -17.88 5.58
CA GLU A 51 5.89 -17.95 6.72
C GLU A 51 6.43 -16.56 7.08
N SER A 52 5.60 -15.52 6.98
CA SER A 52 5.97 -14.12 7.19
C SER A 52 5.60 -13.66 8.59
N THR A 53 6.12 -12.51 9.03
CA THR A 53 5.67 -11.85 10.26
C THR A 53 4.91 -10.58 9.91
N ILE A 54 3.67 -10.49 10.36
CA ILE A 54 2.86 -9.30 10.17
C ILE A 54 3.10 -8.31 11.32
N LEU A 55 3.58 -7.14 10.93
CA LEU A 55 3.75 -5.96 11.77
C LEU A 55 2.58 -5.02 11.47
N HIS A 56 1.68 -4.85 12.41
CA HIS A 56 0.58 -3.92 12.24
C HIS A 56 1.05 -2.49 12.55
N LEU A 57 0.98 -1.61 11.56
CA LEU A 57 1.19 -0.17 11.70
C LEU A 57 -0.15 0.53 11.55
N HIS A 58 -0.68 1.04 12.66
CA HIS A 58 -1.83 1.93 12.64
C HIS A 58 -1.37 3.39 12.57
N VAL A 59 -1.94 4.16 11.64
CA VAL A 59 -1.64 5.58 11.47
C VAL A 59 -2.91 6.38 11.76
N GLY A 60 -2.93 7.05 12.91
CA GLY A 60 -4.12 7.69 13.44
C GLY A 60 -4.04 7.90 14.95
N ASP A 61 -4.77 8.89 15.44
CA ASP A 61 -4.91 9.22 16.86
C ASP A 61 -5.66 8.17 17.69
N SER A 62 -6.49 7.38 17.03
CA SER A 62 -7.36 6.37 17.63
C SER A 62 -7.50 5.18 16.68
N ILE A 63 -7.76 3.98 17.19
CA ILE A 63 -8.02 2.78 16.38
C ILE A 63 -9.47 2.34 16.55
N SER A 64 -10.18 2.05 15.45
CA SER A 64 -11.56 1.55 15.51
C SER A 64 -11.62 0.23 16.29
N PRO A 65 -12.72 -0.07 17.02
CA PRO A 65 -12.83 -1.28 17.84
C PRO A 65 -12.54 -2.56 17.06
N ARG A 66 -13.10 -2.67 15.86
CA ARG A 66 -12.93 -3.82 14.98
C ARG A 66 -11.50 -3.97 14.44
N LEU A 67 -10.82 -2.87 14.13
CA LEU A 67 -9.39 -2.89 13.80
C LEU A 67 -8.54 -3.26 15.02
N ALA A 68 -8.92 -2.81 16.21
CA ALA A 68 -8.23 -3.14 17.45
C ALA A 68 -8.29 -4.63 17.75
N GLU A 69 -9.44 -5.28 17.52
CA GLU A 69 -9.58 -6.74 17.64
C GLU A 69 -8.63 -7.49 16.69
N LEU A 70 -8.61 -7.13 15.40
CA LEU A 70 -7.67 -7.73 14.45
C LEU A 70 -6.21 -7.46 14.81
N SER A 71 -5.91 -6.25 15.26
CA SER A 71 -4.58 -5.83 15.68
C SER A 71 -4.03 -6.80 16.74
N GLN A 72 -4.85 -7.27 17.67
CA GLN A 72 -4.44 -8.21 18.72
C GLN A 72 -3.95 -9.57 18.18
N MET A 73 -4.34 -9.94 16.96
CA MET A 73 -3.87 -11.17 16.32
C MET A 73 -2.46 -11.01 15.72
N CYS A 74 -1.99 -9.77 15.52
CA CYS A 74 -0.66 -9.50 14.98
C CYS A 74 0.42 -9.60 16.06
N LYS A 75 1.57 -10.19 15.71
CA LYS A 75 2.70 -10.35 16.64
C LYS A 75 3.27 -9.04 17.14
N GLN A 76 3.29 -8.01 16.28
CA GLN A 76 3.75 -6.69 16.63
C GLN A 76 2.75 -5.64 16.16
N ARG A 77 2.58 -4.61 16.98
CA ARG A 77 1.64 -3.52 16.78
C ARG A 77 2.32 -2.22 17.12
N VAL A 78 2.19 -1.23 16.25
CA VAL A 78 2.66 0.13 16.48
C VAL A 78 1.58 1.10 16.03
N GLN A 79 1.38 2.16 16.81
CA GLN A 79 0.52 3.27 16.47
C GLN A 79 1.36 4.53 16.26
N VAL A 80 1.08 5.25 15.18
CA VAL A 80 1.59 6.60 14.92
C VAL A 80 0.44 7.57 15.18
N PRO A 81 0.48 8.39 16.25
CA PRO A 81 -0.67 9.16 16.74
C PRO A 81 -1.00 10.41 15.89
N GLU A 82 -0.61 10.42 14.63
CA GLU A 82 -0.84 11.53 13.71
C GLU A 82 -1.65 11.01 12.51
N SER A 83 -2.92 11.41 12.44
CA SER A 83 -3.81 11.03 11.35
C SER A 83 -3.33 11.66 10.03
N PRO A 84 -3.17 10.88 8.96
CA PRO A 84 -2.72 11.40 7.68
C PRO A 84 -3.83 12.22 7.04
N LYS A 85 -3.51 13.39 6.50
CA LYS A 85 -4.45 14.24 5.75
C LYS A 85 -4.50 13.88 4.27
N SER A 86 -3.55 13.05 3.81
CA SER A 86 -3.47 12.61 2.42
C SER A 86 -2.80 11.26 2.29
N ILE A 87 -2.99 10.62 1.13
CA ILE A 87 -2.29 9.38 0.79
C ILE A 87 -0.77 9.61 0.75
N THR A 88 -0.32 10.79 0.32
CA THR A 88 1.10 11.18 0.33
C THR A 88 1.68 11.17 1.74
N GLU A 89 0.99 11.80 2.69
CA GLU A 89 1.39 11.79 4.12
C GLU A 89 1.41 10.37 4.69
N LEU A 90 0.36 9.57 4.42
CA LEU A 90 0.32 8.16 4.83
C LEU A 90 1.54 7.38 4.33
N LYS A 91 1.92 7.57 3.06
CA LYS A 91 3.09 6.91 2.46
C LYS A 91 4.40 7.37 3.09
N LEU A 92 4.56 8.66 3.37
CA LEU A 92 5.75 9.22 4.02
C LEU A 92 5.89 8.74 5.47
N GLN A 93 4.81 8.74 6.25
CA GLN A 93 4.78 8.19 7.61
C GLN A 93 5.11 6.69 7.59
N THR A 94 4.58 5.94 6.61
CA THR A 94 4.92 4.53 6.40
C THR A 94 6.40 4.33 6.10
N ALA A 95 7.00 5.16 5.22
CA ALA A 95 8.42 5.07 4.88
C ALA A 95 9.32 5.37 6.09
N SER A 96 8.97 6.39 6.88
CA SER A 96 9.66 6.73 8.14
C SER A 96 9.63 5.59 9.15
N PHE A 97 8.48 4.91 9.29
CA PHE A 97 8.38 3.72 10.14
C PHE A 97 9.17 2.53 9.58
N ALA A 98 9.07 2.29 8.26
CA ALA A 98 9.73 1.19 7.57
C ALA A 98 11.26 1.26 7.68
N ALA A 99 11.85 2.45 7.81
CA ALA A 99 13.30 2.66 8.01
C ALA A 99 13.87 1.97 9.25
N ARG A 100 13.03 1.62 10.23
CA ARG A 100 13.42 0.86 11.42
C ARG A 100 13.60 -0.63 11.15
N TYR A 101 13.23 -1.08 9.95
CA TYR A 101 13.27 -2.47 9.52
C TYR A 101 14.13 -2.58 8.26
N GLY A 102 14.92 -3.64 8.12
CA GLY A 102 15.92 -3.75 7.05
C GLY A 102 15.35 -3.60 5.63
N SER A 103 14.41 -4.46 5.23
CA SER A 103 13.78 -4.38 3.90
C SER A 103 12.36 -4.96 3.92
N PRO A 104 11.44 -4.36 4.68
CA PRO A 104 10.07 -4.86 4.81
C PRO A 104 9.30 -4.79 3.47
N LEU A 105 8.20 -5.54 3.41
CA LEU A 105 7.13 -5.35 2.44
C LEU A 105 6.04 -4.49 3.09
N CYS A 106 5.84 -3.27 2.59
CA CYS A 106 4.79 -2.37 3.04
C CYS A 106 3.50 -2.66 2.26
N VAL A 107 2.40 -2.89 2.96
CA VAL A 107 1.09 -3.14 2.35
C VAL A 107 0.16 -2.00 2.69
N LEU A 108 -0.26 -1.23 1.68
CA LEU A 108 -1.22 -0.14 1.87
C LEU A 108 -2.65 -0.59 1.54
N PRO A 109 -3.64 -0.17 2.33
CA PRO A 109 -5.03 -0.57 2.18
C PRO A 109 -5.79 0.32 1.17
N LEU A 110 -5.16 0.67 0.05
CA LEU A 110 -5.74 1.59 -0.93
C LEU A 110 -6.60 0.85 -1.97
N THR A 111 -7.85 1.30 -2.10
CA THR A 111 -8.77 0.93 -3.18
C THR A 111 -8.34 1.50 -4.53
N ALA A 112 -9.00 1.04 -5.59
CA ALA A 112 -8.76 1.55 -6.93
C ALA A 112 -8.94 3.08 -7.03
N GLU A 113 -10.00 3.62 -6.43
CA GLU A 113 -10.28 5.06 -6.42
C GLU A 113 -9.19 5.84 -5.67
N GLU A 114 -8.75 5.35 -4.51
CA GLU A 114 -7.70 6.00 -3.72
C GLU A 114 -6.36 6.03 -4.46
N VAL A 115 -5.96 4.93 -5.11
CA VAL A 115 -4.73 4.88 -5.90
C VAL A 115 -4.78 5.90 -7.05
N VAL A 116 -5.91 6.02 -7.74
CA VAL A 116 -6.06 6.98 -8.84
C VAL A 116 -6.11 8.41 -8.31
N ALA A 117 -6.79 8.66 -7.19
CA ALA A 117 -6.83 9.97 -6.55
C ALA A 117 -5.43 10.44 -6.15
N TYR A 118 -4.63 9.54 -5.56
CA TYR A 118 -3.23 9.79 -5.26
C TYR A 118 -2.43 10.15 -6.51
N LEU A 119 -2.50 9.34 -7.57
CA LEU A 119 -1.78 9.60 -8.81
C LEU A 119 -2.12 10.97 -9.40
N LEU A 120 -3.41 11.28 -9.48
CA LEU A 120 -3.87 12.56 -10.02
C LEU A 120 -3.44 13.73 -9.14
N ASN A 121 -3.49 13.61 -7.81
CA ASN A 121 -3.04 14.66 -6.91
C ASN A 121 -1.54 14.93 -7.07
N GLU A 122 -0.69 13.91 -7.14
CA GLU A 122 0.76 14.10 -7.32
C GLU A 122 1.09 14.73 -8.68
N LEU A 123 0.34 14.37 -9.74
CA LEU A 123 0.47 14.96 -11.07
C LEU A 123 0.04 16.44 -11.08
N LEU A 124 -1.11 16.76 -10.49
CA LEU A 124 -1.65 18.12 -10.44
C LEU A 124 -0.80 19.05 -9.58
N MET A 125 -0.28 18.54 -8.46
CA MET A 125 0.54 19.31 -7.52
C MET A 125 2.02 19.35 -7.91
N GLY A 126 2.45 18.55 -8.89
CA GLY A 126 3.85 18.44 -9.30
C GLY A 126 4.79 17.97 -8.18
N ASN A 127 4.25 17.30 -7.16
CA ASN A 127 4.99 16.86 -5.98
C ASN A 127 4.91 15.34 -5.86
N PRO A 128 5.94 14.59 -6.31
CA PRO A 128 5.96 13.14 -6.28
C PRO A 128 6.52 12.57 -4.96
N ALA A 129 6.47 13.32 -3.86
CA ALA A 129 7.10 12.92 -2.59
C ALA A 129 6.61 11.55 -2.10
N GLY A 130 5.35 11.20 -2.38
CA GLY A 130 4.81 9.91 -1.98
C GLY A 130 5.51 8.71 -2.62
N LEU A 131 6.17 8.89 -3.78
CA LEU A 131 6.92 7.83 -4.46
C LEU A 131 8.18 7.39 -3.69
N GLN A 132 8.58 8.14 -2.65
CA GLN A 132 9.69 7.78 -1.79
C GLN A 132 9.53 6.37 -1.20
N LEU A 133 8.31 6.00 -0.80
CA LEU A 133 8.03 4.70 -0.19
C LEU A 133 8.38 3.54 -1.14
N GLU A 134 7.95 3.59 -2.40
CA GLU A 134 8.28 2.54 -3.36
C GLU A 134 9.73 2.58 -3.84
N ARG A 135 10.35 3.78 -3.86
CA ARG A 135 11.78 3.92 -4.15
C ARG A 135 12.62 3.12 -3.15
N GLU A 136 12.28 3.22 -1.86
CA GLU A 136 13.08 2.68 -0.77
C GLU A 136 12.66 1.27 -0.36
N TYR A 137 11.36 0.94 -0.40
CA TYR A 137 10.81 -0.30 0.12
C TYR A 137 10.03 -1.08 -0.92
N ARG A 138 9.79 -2.36 -0.66
CA ARG A 138 8.81 -3.12 -1.46
C ARG A 138 7.43 -2.71 -1.01
N THR A 139 6.55 -2.42 -1.95
CA THR A 139 5.21 -1.93 -1.66
C THR A 139 4.16 -2.73 -2.42
N ALA A 140 3.08 -3.09 -1.72
CA ALA A 140 1.93 -3.77 -2.28
C ALA A 140 0.66 -2.95 -2.10
N TYR A 141 -0.17 -2.98 -3.14
CA TYR A 141 -1.51 -2.40 -3.19
C TYR A 141 -2.54 -3.49 -3.49
N PRO A 142 -2.81 -4.40 -2.53
CA PRO A 142 -3.61 -5.59 -2.81
C PRO A 142 -5.09 -5.28 -3.07
N LEU A 143 -5.56 -4.09 -2.70
CA LEU A 143 -6.91 -3.59 -3.02
C LEU A 143 -6.94 -2.66 -4.25
N SER A 144 -5.84 -2.49 -4.97
CA SER A 144 -5.74 -1.59 -6.14
C SER A 144 -6.73 -1.87 -7.28
N THR A 145 -7.30 -3.06 -7.35
CA THR A 145 -8.34 -3.42 -8.35
C THR A 145 -9.73 -3.60 -7.74
N THR A 146 -9.86 -3.31 -6.44
CA THR A 146 -11.11 -3.39 -5.69
C THR A 146 -11.63 -1.97 -5.52
N THR A 147 -12.88 -1.76 -5.93
CA THR A 147 -13.57 -0.49 -5.74
C THR A 147 -13.96 -0.28 -4.28
N LEU A 148 -14.06 0.98 -3.83
CA LEU A 148 -14.59 1.29 -2.51
C LEU A 148 -15.97 0.67 -2.30
N ARG A 149 -16.84 0.71 -3.31
CA ARG A 149 -18.16 0.07 -3.27
C ARG A 149 -18.08 -1.43 -2.99
N GLU A 150 -17.16 -2.16 -3.60
CA GLU A 150 -16.96 -3.59 -3.34
C GLU A 150 -16.54 -3.84 -1.89
N VAL A 151 -15.67 -2.99 -1.32
CA VAL A 151 -15.27 -3.07 0.09
C VAL A 151 -16.49 -2.90 0.99
N LEU A 152 -17.27 -1.83 0.78
CA LEU A 152 -18.43 -1.52 1.61
C LEU A 152 -19.49 -2.63 1.60
N LEU A 153 -19.71 -3.28 0.44
CA LEU A 153 -20.64 -4.40 0.31
C LEU A 153 -20.21 -5.64 1.11
N LEU A 154 -18.92 -5.79 1.42
CA LEU A 154 -18.38 -6.97 2.10
C LEU A 154 -18.23 -6.77 3.61
N VAL A 155 -17.81 -5.58 4.03
CA VAL A 155 -17.46 -5.33 5.44
C VAL A 155 -18.40 -4.38 6.15
N GLY A 156 -19.26 -3.65 5.43
CA GLY A 156 -20.08 -2.58 6.01
C GLY A 156 -19.26 -1.35 6.37
N VAL A 157 -19.88 -0.42 7.10
CA VAL A 157 -19.24 0.75 7.72
C VAL A 157 -19.68 0.79 9.19
N GLU A 158 -18.74 0.99 10.10
CA GLU A 158 -19.03 1.29 11.50
C GLU A 158 -18.96 2.80 11.76
N ASP A 159 -19.63 3.30 12.80
CA ASP A 159 -19.69 4.73 13.11
C ASP A 159 -18.31 5.39 13.33
N SER A 160 -17.32 4.60 13.78
CA SER A 160 -15.94 5.05 13.98
C SER A 160 -15.07 5.05 12.72
N GLU A 161 -15.61 4.67 11.57
CA GLU A 161 -14.84 4.51 10.33
C GLU A 161 -15.29 5.53 9.27
N ASN A 162 -14.32 6.14 8.59
CA ASN A 162 -14.60 7.02 7.46
C ASN A 162 -14.11 6.37 6.15
N PRO A 163 -15.01 5.88 5.27
CA PRO A 163 -14.62 5.24 4.02
C PRO A 163 -13.91 6.19 3.05
N ASN A 164 -14.10 7.50 3.19
CA ASN A 164 -13.50 8.52 2.35
C ASN A 164 -12.34 9.25 3.06
N LEU A 165 -11.81 8.71 4.16
CA LEU A 165 -10.78 9.37 4.98
C LEU A 165 -9.59 9.90 4.18
N LEU A 166 -9.21 9.20 3.11
CA LEU A 166 -8.06 9.53 2.26
C LEU A 166 -8.48 10.10 0.88
N LEU A 167 -9.78 10.23 0.64
CA LEU A 167 -10.35 10.73 -0.61
C LEU A 167 -10.74 12.19 -0.44
N GLU A 168 -9.73 13.06 -0.42
CA GLU A 168 -9.93 14.51 -0.39
C GLU A 168 -9.13 15.25 -1.48
N GLY A 169 -9.54 16.48 -1.75
CA GLY A 169 -8.82 17.41 -2.64
C GLY A 169 -9.25 17.41 -4.12
N PRO A 170 -8.51 18.15 -4.96
CA PRO A 170 -8.89 18.39 -6.37
C PRO A 170 -8.98 17.13 -7.23
N ALA A 171 -8.13 16.12 -6.97
CA ALA A 171 -8.19 14.86 -7.72
C ALA A 171 -9.51 14.11 -7.55
N VAL A 172 -10.17 14.22 -6.39
CA VAL A 172 -11.46 13.57 -6.15
C VAL A 172 -12.55 14.23 -6.98
N GLN A 173 -12.53 15.56 -7.09
CA GLN A 173 -13.45 16.29 -7.96
C GLN A 173 -13.25 15.89 -9.42
N LEU A 174 -11.99 15.72 -9.86
CA LEU A 174 -11.68 15.25 -11.19
C LEU A 174 -12.13 13.79 -11.41
N LEU A 175 -11.93 12.90 -10.44
CA LEU A 175 -12.42 11.52 -10.49
C LEU A 175 -13.94 11.45 -10.64
N GLU A 176 -14.68 12.25 -9.87
CA GLU A 176 -16.14 12.33 -10.01
C GLU A 176 -16.56 12.92 -11.36
N ALA A 177 -15.84 13.92 -11.89
CA ALA A 177 -16.09 14.45 -13.23
C ALA A 177 -15.81 13.42 -14.34
N LEU A 178 -14.91 12.46 -14.09
CA LEU A 178 -14.57 11.36 -14.99
C LEU A 178 -15.41 10.10 -14.76
N LYS A 179 -16.38 10.14 -13.85
CA LYS A 179 -17.23 8.98 -13.54
C LYS A 179 -17.96 8.48 -14.78
N GLY A 180 -17.87 7.17 -15.02
CA GLY A 180 -18.43 6.52 -16.22
C GLY A 180 -17.59 6.70 -17.50
N ARG A 181 -16.50 7.47 -17.44
CA ARG A 181 -15.53 7.65 -18.55
C ARG A 181 -14.16 7.05 -18.23
N ALA A 182 -13.82 6.96 -16.95
CA ALA A 182 -12.62 6.29 -16.46
C ALA A 182 -13.00 4.99 -15.72
N ASP A 183 -12.14 3.97 -15.84
CA ASP A 183 -12.20 2.73 -15.07
C ASP A 183 -11.10 2.78 -13.99
N PRO A 184 -11.42 3.12 -12.72
CA PRO A 184 -10.41 3.26 -11.67
C PRO A 184 -9.57 2.00 -11.48
N PRO A 185 -10.13 0.77 -11.47
CA PRO A 185 -9.33 -0.45 -11.49
C PRO A 185 -8.29 -0.53 -12.61
N ALA A 186 -8.61 -0.13 -13.84
CA ALA A 186 -7.64 -0.13 -14.94
C ALA A 186 -6.54 0.92 -14.74
N ALA A 187 -6.90 2.14 -14.37
CA ALA A 187 -5.93 3.22 -14.12
C ALA A 187 -4.99 2.88 -12.95
N SER A 188 -5.54 2.31 -11.87
CA SER A 188 -4.78 1.85 -10.72
C SER A 188 -3.79 0.73 -11.08
N ARG A 189 -4.19 -0.23 -11.95
CA ARG A 189 -3.25 -1.26 -12.47
C ARG A 189 -2.09 -0.63 -13.24
N LEU A 190 -2.34 0.40 -14.05
CA LEU A 190 -1.28 1.09 -14.78
C LEU A 190 -0.27 1.73 -13.83
N TYR A 191 -0.75 2.40 -12.77
CA TYR A 191 0.11 2.97 -11.74
C TYR A 191 0.98 1.91 -11.05
N VAL A 192 0.37 0.83 -10.56
CA VAL A 192 1.09 -0.26 -9.87
C VAL A 192 2.09 -0.94 -10.80
N HIS A 193 1.77 -1.07 -12.09
CA HIS A 193 2.68 -1.64 -13.07
C HIS A 193 3.86 -0.70 -13.36
N PHE A 194 3.60 0.57 -13.60
CA PHE A 194 4.61 1.57 -13.94
C PHE A 194 5.64 1.76 -12.81
N THR A 195 5.16 1.94 -11.57
CA THR A 195 6.03 2.08 -10.39
C THR A 195 6.98 0.89 -10.27
N ARG A 196 6.48 -0.34 -10.42
CA ARG A 196 7.33 -1.54 -10.39
C ARG A 196 8.36 -1.58 -11.51
N GLN A 197 7.95 -1.29 -12.75
CA GLN A 197 8.88 -1.30 -13.88
C GLN A 197 10.01 -0.29 -13.70
N MET A 198 9.68 0.95 -13.32
CA MET A 198 10.68 1.99 -13.06
C MET A 198 11.71 1.53 -12.02
N LEU A 199 11.23 1.00 -10.90
CA LEU A 199 12.08 0.60 -9.78
C LEU A 199 12.95 -0.61 -10.10
N SER A 200 12.46 -1.53 -10.93
CA SER A 200 13.27 -2.66 -11.40
C SER A 200 14.48 -2.18 -12.21
N ARG A 201 14.29 -1.18 -13.08
CA ARG A 201 15.35 -0.61 -13.92
C ARG A 201 16.39 0.16 -13.09
N GLU A 202 15.96 0.95 -12.11
CA GLU A 202 16.87 1.69 -11.22
C GLU A 202 17.74 0.75 -10.36
N ARG A 203 17.17 -0.35 -9.88
CA ARG A 203 17.92 -1.36 -9.11
C ARG A 203 18.95 -2.07 -9.98
N SER A 204 18.59 -2.48 -11.20
CA SER A 204 19.54 -3.07 -12.16
C SER A 204 20.66 -2.09 -12.55
N ALA A 205 20.35 -0.81 -12.76
CA ALA A 205 21.35 0.21 -13.11
C ALA A 205 22.33 0.49 -11.95
N SER A 206 21.82 0.54 -10.72
CA SER A 206 22.61 0.70 -9.50
C SER A 206 23.53 -0.50 -9.23
N GLN A 207 23.07 -1.72 -9.53
CA GLN A 207 23.86 -2.95 -9.36
C GLN A 207 24.99 -3.04 -10.39
N ASN A 208 24.71 -2.74 -11.67
CA ASN A 208 25.75 -2.67 -12.71
C ASN A 208 26.84 -1.63 -12.39
N LYS A 209 26.50 -0.48 -11.79
CA LYS A 209 27.51 0.50 -11.35
C LYS A 209 28.41 -0.07 -10.25
N LYS A 210 27.86 -0.77 -9.26
CA LYS A 210 28.67 -1.40 -8.19
C LYS A 210 29.63 -2.45 -8.76
N ASP A 211 29.18 -3.25 -9.72
CA ASP A 211 30.01 -4.28 -10.34
C ASP A 211 31.14 -3.68 -11.20
N ILE A 212 30.89 -2.56 -11.90
CA ILE A 212 31.93 -1.81 -12.63
C ILE A 212 32.98 -1.23 -11.66
N PHE A 213 32.56 -0.68 -10.52
CA PHE A 213 33.49 -0.12 -9.53
C PHE A 213 34.34 -1.18 -8.81
N LEU A 214 33.78 -2.38 -8.58
CA LEU A 214 34.51 -3.49 -7.94
C LEU A 214 35.49 -4.18 -8.90
N HIS A 215 35.25 -4.14 -10.22
CA HIS A 215 36.17 -4.69 -11.21
C HIS A 215 37.17 -3.68 -11.81
N GLY A 216 36.97 -2.37 -11.59
CA GLY A 216 37.85 -1.31 -12.11
C GLY A 216 39.04 -0.93 -11.24
N SER A 217 39.18 -1.47 -10.03
CA SER A 217 40.25 -1.11 -9.06
C SER A 217 41.47 -2.04 -9.09
N GLY A 218 41.59 -2.87 -10.14
CA GLY A 218 42.63 -3.89 -10.28
C GLY A 218 43.76 -3.58 -11.27
N TRP A 219 44.08 -2.33 -11.60
CA TRP A 219 45.25 -1.99 -12.44
C TRP A 219 45.93 -0.71 -11.95
N GLY A 220 47.07 -0.88 -11.28
CA GLY A 220 47.88 0.21 -10.76
C GLY A 220 49.00 -0.33 -9.86
N ARG A 221 49.94 -1.07 -10.45
CA ARG A 221 51.31 -1.19 -9.95
C ARG A 221 52.21 -0.42 -10.90
#